data_AF-A0A437Q8H6-F1
#
_entry.id   AF-A0A437Q8H6-F1
#
_cell.length_a   1.000
_cell.length_b   1.000
_cell.length_c   1.000
_cell.angle_alpha   90.00
_cell.angle_beta   90.00
_cell.angle_gamma   90.00
#
_symmetry.space_group_name_H-M   'P 1'
#
loop_
_entity.id
_entity.type
_entity.pdbx_description
1 polymer ?
#
loop_
_entity_poly.entity_id
_entity_poly.type
_entity_poly.pdbx_seq_one_letter_code
_entity_poly.pdbx_strand_id
1 'polypeptide(L)'
;QLIETTPDNSLTLFDRGFYSLGLLNAWQAKGQNRHWLIPLKKGAQYEVVEKLGKQDLRVRIATSPQAQKKWPGLPTHVEARLLHKKVKGKECFILTSMLDTKQFMGDEIVDLYSQRWEIELGYREMKQQLLANEFTLRSKKSEMVKQELWGVLLCYNL
;
A
#
# COMPACT_ATOMS: atom_id res chain seq x y z
N GLN A 1 -8.57 -5.47 -13.05
CA GLN A 1 -8.09 -4.72 -14.22
C GLN A 1 -7.70 -3.31 -13.77
N LEU A 2 -6.68 -3.20 -12.91
CA LEU A 2 -6.25 -1.91 -12.32
C LEU A 2 -4.89 -1.47 -12.84
N ILE A 3 -3.93 -2.40 -12.99
CA ILE A 3 -2.59 -2.12 -13.53
C ILE A 3 -2.67 -1.40 -14.89
N GLU A 4 -3.61 -1.80 -15.76
CA GLU A 4 -3.80 -1.20 -17.09
C GLU A 4 -4.24 0.26 -17.04
N THR A 5 -5.08 0.62 -16.06
CA THR A 5 -5.79 1.90 -16.01
C THR A 5 -5.18 2.89 -15.03
N THR A 6 -4.23 2.46 -14.19
CA THR A 6 -3.46 3.36 -13.34
C THR A 6 -2.78 4.43 -14.20
N PRO A 7 -2.87 5.72 -13.87
CA PRO A 7 -2.20 6.77 -14.64
C PRO A 7 -0.68 6.73 -14.46
N ASP A 8 0.04 7.27 -15.43
CA ASP A 8 1.48 7.53 -15.31
C ASP A 8 1.75 8.66 -14.31
N ASN A 9 2.99 8.73 -13.81
CA ASN A 9 3.43 9.71 -12.81
C ASN A 9 2.55 9.68 -11.55
N SER A 10 2.29 8.47 -11.06
CA SER A 10 1.39 8.25 -9.94
C SER A 10 2.04 7.43 -8.84
N LEU A 11 1.56 7.67 -7.62
CA LEU A 11 1.97 6.93 -6.43
C LEU A 11 0.76 6.18 -5.87
N THR A 12 0.83 4.85 -5.85
CA THR A 12 -0.23 4.00 -5.32
C THR A 12 0.10 3.55 -3.90
N LEU A 13 -0.76 3.91 -2.93
CA LEU A 13 -0.63 3.48 -1.54
C LEU A 13 -1.37 2.15 -1.32
N PHE A 14 -0.63 1.05 -1.20
CA PHE A 14 -1.19 -0.27 -0.95
C PHE A 14 -1.36 -0.56 0.54
N ASP A 15 -2.40 -1.32 0.84
CA ASP A 15 -2.53 -2.00 2.13
C ASP A 15 -1.60 -3.20 2.23
N ARG A 16 -1.24 -3.59 3.46
CA ARG A 16 -0.43 -4.79 3.75
C ARG A 16 -1.03 -6.07 3.14
N GLY A 17 -2.35 -6.15 2.98
CA GLY A 17 -3.03 -7.27 2.33
C GLY A 17 -2.65 -7.48 0.85
N PHE A 18 -2.10 -6.46 0.18
CA PHE A 18 -1.69 -6.51 -1.22
C PHE A 18 -0.22 -6.89 -1.41
N TYR A 19 0.48 -7.36 -0.36
CA TYR A 19 1.89 -7.75 -0.46
C TYR A 19 2.08 -8.92 -1.44
N SER A 20 2.46 -8.60 -2.67
CA SER A 20 2.77 -9.54 -3.73
C SER A 20 3.84 -8.94 -4.64
N LEU A 21 5.05 -9.50 -4.63
CA LEU A 21 6.16 -8.99 -5.44
C LEU A 21 5.86 -9.02 -6.94
N GLY A 22 5.08 -10.02 -7.39
CA GLY A 22 4.61 -10.06 -8.79
C GLY A 22 3.70 -8.89 -9.14
N LEU A 23 2.72 -8.59 -8.29
CA LEU A 23 1.85 -7.42 -8.47
C LEU A 23 2.65 -6.12 -8.45
N LEU A 24 3.50 -5.93 -7.44
CA LEU A 24 4.27 -4.69 -7.25
C LEU A 24 5.25 -4.45 -8.40
N ASN A 25 5.95 -5.49 -8.84
CA ASN A 25 6.83 -5.43 -10.00
C ASN A 25 6.06 -5.11 -11.29
N ALA A 26 4.93 -5.79 -11.53
CA ALA A 26 4.09 -5.50 -12.69
C ALA A 26 3.51 -4.07 -12.63
N TRP A 27 3.19 -3.56 -11.45
CA TRP A 27 2.63 -2.24 -11.25
C TRP A 27 3.59 -1.13 -11.67
N GLN A 28 4.85 -1.23 -11.24
CA GLN A 28 5.86 -0.24 -11.59
C GLN A 28 6.38 -0.41 -13.02
N ALA A 29 6.41 -1.63 -13.54
CA ALA A 29 6.92 -1.91 -14.88
C ALA A 29 5.94 -1.50 -15.98
N LYS A 30 4.66 -1.34 -15.65
CA LYS A 30 3.63 -1.00 -16.63
C LYS A 30 3.36 0.51 -16.61
N GLY A 31 3.84 1.21 -17.63
CA GLY A 31 3.69 2.66 -17.79
C GLY A 31 4.94 3.43 -17.38
N GLN A 32 4.79 4.71 -17.11
CA GLN A 32 5.90 5.62 -16.78
C GLN A 32 5.72 6.17 -15.36
N ASN A 33 6.81 6.14 -14.56
CA ASN A 33 6.84 6.69 -13.20
C ASN A 33 5.65 6.25 -12.33
N ARG A 34 5.32 4.96 -12.39
CA ARG A 34 4.29 4.37 -11.53
C ARG A 34 4.95 3.78 -10.31
N HIS A 35 4.72 4.44 -9.19
CA HIS A 35 5.30 4.08 -7.92
C HIS A 35 4.27 3.46 -7.00
N TRP A 36 4.78 2.70 -6.04
CA TRP A 36 3.96 2.11 -5.00
C TRP A 36 4.60 2.31 -3.63
N LEU A 37 3.76 2.33 -2.61
CA LEU A 37 4.13 2.31 -1.20
C LEU A 37 3.30 1.23 -0.50
N ILE A 38 3.93 0.43 0.35
CA ILE A 38 3.24 -0.61 1.11
C ILE A 38 3.92 -0.81 2.47
N PRO A 39 3.18 -1.08 3.55
CA PRO A 39 3.78 -1.57 4.79
C PRO A 39 4.60 -2.81 4.55
N LEU A 40 5.76 -2.86 5.19
CA LEU A 40 6.50 -4.10 5.30
C LEU A 40 5.64 -5.15 6.01
N LYS A 41 5.53 -6.32 5.40
CA LYS A 41 4.87 -7.47 6.03
C LYS A 41 5.72 -7.96 7.21
N LYS A 42 5.07 -8.32 8.33
CA LYS A 42 5.76 -8.90 9.50
C LYS A 42 6.55 -10.15 9.07
N GLY A 43 7.83 -10.21 9.44
CA GLY A 43 8.72 -11.31 9.10
C GLY A 43 9.19 -11.34 7.64
N ALA A 44 8.94 -10.28 6.87
CA ALA A 44 9.48 -10.17 5.52
C ALA A 44 11.01 -10.28 5.54
N GLN A 45 11.53 -11.18 4.71
CA GLN A 45 12.96 -11.37 4.51
C GLN A 45 13.42 -10.50 3.35
N TYR A 46 14.53 -9.78 3.55
CA TYR A 46 15.15 -8.94 2.55
C TYR A 46 16.64 -8.86 2.83
N GLU A 47 17.41 -8.59 1.77
CA GLU A 47 18.83 -8.31 1.82
C GLU A 47 19.03 -6.79 1.74
N VAL A 48 19.88 -6.23 2.60
CA VAL A 48 20.24 -4.81 2.50
C VAL A 48 21.37 -4.68 1.48
N VAL A 49 21.07 -4.01 0.36
CA VAL A 49 22.03 -3.74 -0.71
C VAL A 49 22.87 -2.51 -0.38
N GLU A 50 22.23 -1.47 0.14
CA GLU A 50 22.88 -0.18 0.41
C GLU A 50 22.17 0.54 1.56
N LYS A 51 22.94 1.27 2.38
CA LYS A 51 22.39 2.21 3.35
C LYS A 51 22.38 3.60 2.74
N LEU A 52 21.19 4.10 2.42
CA LEU A 52 20.97 5.44 1.86
C LEU A 52 20.96 6.51 2.97
N GLY A 53 20.61 6.11 4.19
CA GLY A 53 20.63 6.91 5.40
C GLY A 53 20.41 6.08 6.65
N LYS A 54 20.25 6.73 7.81
CA LYS A 54 20.04 6.04 9.10
C LYS A 54 18.77 5.18 9.13
N GLN A 55 17.74 5.62 8.42
CA GLN A 55 16.39 5.07 8.41
C GLN A 55 15.92 4.75 6.98
N ASP A 56 16.87 4.66 6.06
CA ASP A 56 16.63 4.60 4.63
C ASP A 56 17.60 3.63 3.98
N LEU A 57 17.06 2.56 3.42
CA LEU A 57 17.82 1.41 2.95
C LEU A 57 17.37 1.06 1.54
N ARG A 58 18.32 0.76 0.65
CA ARG A 58 18.04 0.01 -0.56
C ARG A 58 18.09 -1.47 -0.22
N VAL A 59 17.03 -2.19 -0.53
CA VAL A 59 16.89 -3.61 -0.21
C VAL A 59 16.53 -4.42 -1.44
N ARG A 60 16.86 -5.70 -1.38
CA ARG A 60 16.52 -6.70 -2.39
C ARG A 60 15.70 -7.80 -1.75
N ILE A 61 14.61 -8.18 -2.41
CA ILE A 61 13.65 -9.17 -1.91
C ILE A 61 13.58 -10.32 -2.91
N ALA A 62 13.93 -11.52 -2.45
CA ALA A 62 13.85 -12.72 -3.28
C ALA A 62 12.38 -13.05 -3.60
N THR A 63 12.12 -13.38 -4.86
CA THR A 63 10.80 -13.83 -5.31
C THR A 63 10.69 -15.35 -5.19
N SER A 64 9.49 -15.86 -4.91
CA SER A 64 9.28 -17.30 -4.82
C SER A 64 9.07 -17.93 -6.20
N PRO A 65 9.46 -19.21 -6.42
CA PRO A 65 9.18 -19.91 -7.67
C PRO A 65 7.70 -19.93 -8.05
N GLN A 66 6.81 -20.02 -7.05
CA GLN A 66 5.37 -19.94 -7.25
C GLN A 66 4.94 -18.57 -7.79
N ALA A 67 5.52 -17.48 -7.28
CA ALA A 67 5.22 -16.14 -7.77
C ALA A 67 5.73 -15.93 -9.19
N GLN A 68 6.93 -16.42 -9.52
CA GLN A 68 7.51 -16.37 -10.87
C GLN A 68 6.65 -17.14 -11.88
N LYS A 69 6.13 -18.32 -11.49
CA LYS A 69 5.20 -19.09 -12.34
C LYS A 69 3.88 -18.35 -12.58
N LYS A 70 3.37 -17.63 -11.57
CA LYS A 70 2.13 -16.86 -11.68
C LYS A 70 2.29 -15.56 -12.47
N TRP A 71 3.48 -14.97 -12.44
CA TRP A 71 3.79 -13.69 -13.08
C TRP A 71 4.95 -13.86 -14.07
N PRO A 72 4.66 -14.19 -15.34
CA PRO A 72 5.67 -14.26 -16.39
C PRO A 72 6.43 -12.92 -16.47
N GLY A 73 7.76 -12.97 -16.35
CA GLY A 73 8.61 -11.77 -16.36
C GLY A 73 8.94 -11.19 -14.97
N LEU A 74 8.46 -11.79 -13.88
CA LEU A 74 8.93 -11.44 -12.53
C LEU A 74 10.39 -11.87 -12.35
N PRO A 75 11.33 -10.95 -12.04
CA PRO A 75 12.72 -11.31 -11.77
C PRO A 75 12.86 -12.19 -10.51
N THR A 76 14.03 -12.84 -10.36
CA THR A 76 14.37 -13.62 -9.16
C THR A 76 14.42 -12.76 -7.90
N HIS A 77 14.69 -11.47 -8.06
CA HIS A 77 14.72 -10.50 -6.99
C HIS A 77 14.06 -9.19 -7.43
N VAL A 78 13.35 -8.56 -6.50
CA VAL A 78 12.81 -7.21 -6.68
C VAL A 78 13.58 -6.28 -5.76
N GLU A 79 14.08 -5.18 -6.31
CA GLU A 79 14.68 -4.11 -5.53
C GLU A 79 13.61 -3.11 -5.08
N ALA A 80 13.75 -2.65 -3.84
CA ALA A 80 12.87 -1.67 -3.24
C ALA A 80 13.67 -0.80 -2.27
N ARG A 81 13.11 0.35 -1.93
CA ARG A 81 13.60 1.18 -0.83
C ARG A 81 12.78 0.89 0.40
N LEU A 82 13.45 0.69 1.53
CA LEU A 82 12.87 0.43 2.83
C LEU A 82 13.11 1.65 3.72
N LEU A 83 12.02 2.27 4.13
CA LEU A 83 12.00 3.42 5.03
C LEU A 83 11.51 2.98 6.42
N HIS A 84 12.14 3.52 7.45
CA HIS A 84 11.87 3.21 8.84
C HIS A 84 11.58 4.50 9.62
N LYS A 85 10.38 4.64 10.19
CA LYS A 85 10.04 5.81 11.02
C LYS A 85 9.20 5.40 12.21
N LYS A 86 9.33 6.17 13.29
CA LYS A 86 8.48 6.05 14.46
C LYS A 86 7.29 7.02 14.34
N VAL A 87 6.10 6.48 14.15
CA VAL A 87 4.85 7.25 14.05
C VAL A 87 4.03 7.05 15.32
N LYS A 88 3.74 8.14 16.04
CA LYS A 88 2.99 8.11 17.32
C LYS A 88 3.53 7.05 18.31
N GLY A 89 4.86 6.95 18.40
CA GLY A 89 5.54 6.00 19.29
C GLY A 89 5.67 4.56 18.76
N LYS A 90 5.10 4.22 17.60
CA LYS A 90 5.17 2.89 16.99
C LYS A 90 6.12 2.88 15.80
N GLU A 91 6.94 1.85 15.73
CA GLU A 91 7.83 1.63 14.58
C GLU A 91 7.00 1.23 13.35
N CYS A 92 7.22 1.95 12.26
CA CYS A 92 6.59 1.73 10.96
C CYS A 92 7.68 1.52 9.91
N PHE A 93 7.54 0.43 9.14
CA PHE A 93 8.45 0.06 8.07
C PHE A 93 7.67 0.05 6.77
N ILE A 94 8.16 0.79 5.78
CA ILE A 94 7.47 1.01 4.51
C ILE A 94 8.41 0.64 3.37
N LEU A 95 7.91 -0.15 2.43
CA LEU A 95 8.59 -0.46 1.18
C LEU A 95 8.05 0.41 0.05
N THR A 96 8.93 0.82 -0.86
CA THR A 96 8.57 1.58 -2.05
C THR A 96 9.46 1.27 -3.25
N SER A 97 8.93 1.49 -4.46
CA SER A 97 9.70 1.47 -5.71
C SER A 97 10.43 2.78 -6.02
N MET A 98 10.26 3.83 -5.20
CA MET A 98 10.94 5.12 -5.37
C MET A 98 12.41 5.05 -4.92
N LEU A 99 13.27 4.54 -5.81
CA LEU A 99 14.69 4.29 -5.54
C LEU A 99 15.56 5.55 -5.64
N ASP A 100 15.15 6.58 -6.39
CA ASP A 100 15.93 7.81 -6.54
C ASP A 100 15.77 8.70 -5.29
N THR A 101 16.83 8.78 -4.48
CA THR A 101 16.84 9.55 -3.23
C THR A 101 16.91 11.06 -3.45
N LYS A 102 17.36 11.52 -4.62
CA LYS A 102 17.42 12.94 -4.97
C LYS A 102 16.06 13.44 -5.42
N GLN A 103 15.33 12.60 -6.16
CA GLN A 103 13.98 12.93 -6.62
C GLN A 103 12.93 12.73 -5.52
N PHE A 104 13.08 11.70 -4.69
CA PHE A 104 12.09 11.35 -3.67
C PHE A 104 12.75 11.32 -2.28
N MET A 105 12.50 12.35 -1.48
CA MET A 105 13.06 12.43 -0.14
C MET A 105 12.37 11.45 0.82
N GLY A 106 13.16 10.74 1.63
CA GLY A 106 12.64 9.68 2.51
C GLY A 106 11.59 10.18 3.51
N ASP A 107 11.79 11.37 4.08
CA ASP A 107 10.87 11.95 5.06
C ASP A 107 9.49 12.27 4.45
N GLU A 108 9.46 12.84 3.25
CA GLU A 108 8.23 13.17 2.52
C GLU A 108 7.43 11.90 2.19
N ILE A 109 8.11 10.83 1.77
CA ILE A 109 7.47 9.54 1.47
C ILE A 109 6.76 8.97 2.71
N VAL A 110 7.38 9.07 3.89
CA VAL A 110 6.77 8.54 5.12
C VAL A 110 5.61 9.41 5.59
N ASP A 111 5.70 10.72 5.42
CA ASP A 111 4.61 11.64 5.77
C ASP A 111 3.39 11.40 4.89
N LEU A 112 3.57 11.15 3.58
CA LEU A 112 2.51 10.70 2.68
C LEU A 112 1.86 9.40 3.13
N TYR A 113 2.65 8.43 3.60
CA TYR A 113 2.09 7.17 4.10
C TYR A 113 1.28 7.37 5.40
N SER A 114 1.65 8.33 6.24
CA SER A 114 0.92 8.64 7.47
C SER A 114 -0.52 9.10 7.20
N GLN A 115 -0.76 9.81 6.09
CA GLN A 115 -2.11 10.19 5.65
C GLN A 115 -2.99 8.97 5.33
N ARG A 116 -2.41 7.84 4.89
CA ARG A 116 -3.17 6.60 4.70
C ARG A 116 -3.75 6.06 6.02
N TRP A 117 -3.03 6.28 7.12
CA TRP A 117 -3.50 5.83 8.42
C TRP A 117 -4.71 6.64 8.90
N GLU A 118 -4.85 7.88 8.44
CA GLU A 118 -6.06 8.68 8.67
C GLU A 118 -7.27 8.12 7.92
N ILE A 119 -7.08 7.53 6.72
CA ILE A 119 -8.17 6.83 6.02
C ILE A 119 -8.65 5.61 6.82
N GLU A 120 -7.76 4.86 7.47
CA GLU A 120 -8.16 3.77 8.38
C GLU A 120 -8.94 4.28 9.60
N LEU A 121 -8.58 5.47 10.11
CA LEU A 121 -9.33 6.13 11.18
C LEU A 121 -10.70 6.58 10.67
N GLY A 122 -10.79 7.16 9.47
CA GLY A 122 -12.05 7.52 8.82
C GLY A 122 -12.98 6.33 8.62
N TYR A 123 -12.46 5.18 8.15
CA TYR A 123 -13.27 3.95 8.08
C TYR A 123 -13.73 3.46 9.45
N ARG A 124 -12.93 3.66 10.50
CA ARG A 124 -13.35 3.34 11.88
C ARG A 124 -14.45 4.28 12.35
N GLU A 125 -14.32 5.58 12.09
CA GLU A 125 -15.32 6.59 12.42
C GLU A 125 -16.64 6.32 11.69
N MET A 126 -16.61 5.98 10.39
CA MET A 126 -17.80 5.53 9.67
C MET A 126 -18.47 4.33 10.34
N LYS A 127 -17.70 3.30 10.71
CA LYS A 127 -18.25 2.10 11.34
C LYS A 127 -18.76 2.35 12.75
N GLN A 128 -18.13 3.23 13.51
CA GLN A 128 -18.49 3.51 14.90
C GLN A 128 -19.61 4.55 15.01
N GLN A 129 -19.53 5.63 14.24
CA GLN A 129 -20.44 6.78 14.33
C GLN A 129 -21.62 6.66 13.36
N LEU A 130 -21.39 6.34 12.08
CA LEU A 130 -22.48 6.30 11.08
C LEU A 130 -23.31 5.01 11.15
N LEU A 131 -22.68 3.89 11.52
CA LEU A 131 -23.39 2.62 11.74
C LEU A 131 -23.79 2.41 13.21
N ALA A 132 -23.59 3.40 14.09
CA ALA A 132 -23.91 3.30 15.53
C ALA A 132 -23.38 2.01 16.20
N ASN A 133 -22.21 1.53 15.76
CA ASN A 133 -21.58 0.29 16.23
C ASN A 133 -22.35 -1.01 15.90
N GLU A 134 -23.35 -0.96 15.03
CA GLU A 134 -24.05 -2.13 14.52
C GLU A 134 -23.20 -2.83 13.46
N PHE A 135 -22.89 -4.12 13.68
CA PHE A 135 -22.09 -4.94 12.77
C PHE A 135 -22.90 -5.50 11.59
N THR A 136 -24.21 -5.26 11.57
CA THR A 136 -25.13 -5.82 10.58
C THR A 136 -25.90 -4.73 9.85
N LEU A 137 -25.82 -4.75 8.52
CA LEU A 137 -26.71 -3.98 7.66
C LEU A 137 -28.13 -4.50 7.83
N ARG A 138 -29.12 -3.60 7.85
CA ARG A 138 -30.50 -3.94 8.21
C ARG A 138 -31.19 -4.77 7.12
N SER A 139 -30.79 -4.57 5.88
CA SER A 139 -31.39 -5.28 4.76
C SER A 139 -30.87 -6.71 4.60
N LYS A 140 -31.79 -7.63 4.28
CA LYS A 140 -31.48 -9.01 3.85
C LYS A 140 -31.51 -9.19 2.32
N LYS A 141 -31.86 -8.14 1.56
CA LYS A 141 -31.86 -8.15 0.09
C LYS A 141 -30.57 -7.51 -0.44
N SER A 142 -29.91 -8.19 -1.39
CA SER A 142 -28.59 -7.80 -1.91
C SER A 142 -28.54 -6.38 -2.50
N GLU A 143 -29.59 -5.94 -3.20
CA GLU A 143 -29.64 -4.60 -3.78
C GLU A 143 -29.76 -3.51 -2.71
N MET A 144 -30.65 -3.71 -1.75
CA MET A 144 -30.85 -2.77 -0.63
C MET A 144 -29.62 -2.71 0.29
N VAL A 145 -28.87 -3.81 0.43
CA VAL A 145 -27.57 -3.83 1.10
C VAL A 145 -26.55 -2.93 0.39
N LYS A 146 -26.51 -2.95 -0.95
CA LYS A 146 -25.64 -2.04 -1.72
C LYS A 146 -26.08 -0.59 -1.52
N GLN A 147 -27.38 -0.30 -1.54
CA GLN A 147 -27.91 1.04 -1.32
C GLN A 147 -27.56 1.57 0.07
N GLU A 148 -27.68 0.75 1.11
CA GLU A 148 -27.31 1.10 2.49
C GLU A 148 -25.81 1.44 2.58
N LEU A 149 -24.96 0.65 1.92
CA LEU A 149 -23.52 0.92 1.84
C LEU A 149 -23.20 2.23 1.10
N TRP A 150 -23.89 2.50 -0.01
CA TRP A 150 -23.75 3.76 -0.75
C TRP A 150 -24.19 4.96 0.09
N GLY A 151 -25.28 4.85 0.85
CA GLY A 151 -25.74 5.89 1.76
C GLY A 151 -24.70 6.22 2.83
N VAL A 152 -24.09 5.19 3.44
CA VAL A 152 -23.02 5.38 4.44
C VAL A 152 -21.77 6.03 3.83
N LEU A 153 -21.38 5.61 2.61
CA LEU A 153 -20.24 6.22 1.90
C LEU A 153 -20.52 7.68 1.52
N LEU A 154 -21.73 8.02 1.08
CA LEU A 154 -22.10 9.41 0.75
C LEU A 154 -22.07 10.31 1.98
N CYS A 155 -22.64 9.86 3.10
CA CYS A 155 -22.65 10.65 4.35
C CYS A 155 -21.24 10.92 4.91
N TYR A 156 -20.26 10.06 4.58
CA TYR A 156 -18.86 10.30 4.97
C TYR A 156 -18.15 11.34 4.08
N ASN A 157 -18.59 11.50 2.83
CA ASN A 157 -17.96 12.40 1.86
C ASN A 157 -18.66 13.77 1.76
N LEU A 158 -19.65 14.05 2.61
CA LEU A 158 -20.35 15.33 2.76
C LEU A 158 -19.81 16.09 3.97
#